data_AF-S4YBP2-F1
#
_entry.id   AF-S4YBP2-F1
#
_cell.length_a   1.000
_cell.length_b   1.000
_cell.length_c   1.000
_cell.angle_alpha   90.00
_cell.angle_beta   90.00
_cell.angle_gamma   90.00
#
_symmetry.space_group_name_H-M   'P 1'
#
loop_
_entity.id
_entity.type
_entity.pdbx_description
1 polymer ?
#
loop_
_entity_poly.entity_id
_entity_poly.type
_entity_poly.pdbx_seq_one_letter_code
_entity_poly.pdbx_strand_id
1 'polypeptide(L)'
;MPDVIAERTLELTLPSGTQEGIRVRVWAPEYSPYFRCWVADVEVAGAGDTDKSHGAGIDAFQALYSALHLIPAMLVKYEDDGRLSWLGEGWTGVPAIDLTNA
;
A
#
# COMPACT_ATOMS: atom_id res chain seq x y z
N MET A 1 16.99 3.29 7.06
CA MET A 1 15.59 2.96 6.75
C MET A 1 15.13 2.03 7.85
N PRO A 2 13.92 2.22 8.39
CA PRO A 2 13.32 1.32 9.35
C PRO A 2 13.27 -0.12 8.83
N ASP A 3 12.95 -1.07 9.69
CA ASP A 3 12.70 -2.45 9.26
C ASP A 3 11.36 -2.55 8.51
N VAL A 4 11.30 -3.41 7.49
CA VAL A 4 10.02 -3.80 6.87
C VAL A 4 9.25 -4.66 7.88
N ILE A 5 8.07 -4.22 8.29
CA ILE A 5 7.24 -4.93 9.29
C ILE A 5 6.10 -5.72 8.63
N ALA A 6 5.78 -5.40 7.37
CA ALA A 6 4.82 -6.15 6.59
C ALA A 6 5.19 -6.09 5.10
N GLU A 7 5.09 -7.22 4.42
CA GLU A 7 5.23 -7.34 2.97
C GLU A 7 4.18 -8.31 2.44
N ARG A 8 3.65 -8.02 1.25
CA ARG A 8 2.83 -8.98 0.50
C ARG A 8 3.00 -8.76 -1.00
N THR A 9 2.65 -9.80 -1.76
CA THR A 9 2.54 -9.74 -3.21
C THR A 9 1.10 -10.01 -3.61
N LEU A 10 0.52 -9.09 -4.37
CA LEU A 10 -0.77 -9.23 -5.03
C LEU A 10 -0.53 -9.74 -6.46
N GLU A 11 -1.53 -10.43 -7.02
CA GLU A 11 -1.52 -10.82 -8.41
C GLU A 11 -2.35 -9.83 -9.24
N LEU A 12 -1.74 -9.18 -10.24
CA LEU A 12 -2.43 -8.39 -11.26
C LEU A 12 -2.68 -9.29 -12.47
N THR A 13 -3.93 -9.62 -12.75
CA THR A 13 -4.32 -10.36 -13.95
C THR A 13 -4.75 -9.39 -15.04
N LEU A 14 -3.93 -9.25 -16.09
CA LEU A 14 -4.18 -8.39 -17.24
C LEU A 14 -5.29 -8.98 -18.15
N PRO A 15 -5.93 -8.18 -19.03
CA PRO A 15 -6.91 -8.66 -20.01
C PRO A 15 -6.42 -9.79 -20.91
N SER A 16 -5.10 -9.89 -21.13
CA SER A 16 -4.46 -10.96 -21.88
C SER A 16 -4.43 -12.31 -21.14
N GLY A 17 -4.78 -12.33 -19.85
CA GLY A 17 -4.59 -13.47 -18.94
C GLY A 17 -3.17 -13.56 -18.35
N THR A 18 -2.27 -12.64 -18.72
CA THR A 18 -0.93 -12.57 -18.12
C THR A 18 -1.04 -12.10 -16.67
N GLN A 19 -0.23 -12.70 -15.78
CA GLN A 19 -0.17 -12.33 -14.38
C GLN A 19 1.13 -11.62 -14.05
N GLU A 20 1.02 -10.52 -13.32
CA GLU A 20 2.14 -9.74 -12.81
C GLU A 20 2.08 -9.63 -11.28
N GLY A 21 3.25 -9.60 -10.63
CA GLY A 21 3.33 -9.44 -9.18
C GLY A 21 3.38 -7.98 -8.77
N ILE A 22 2.45 -7.55 -7.93
CA ILE A 22 2.45 -6.22 -7.31
C ILE A 22 2.83 -6.38 -5.85
N ARG A 23 4.03 -5.92 -5.47
CA ARG A 23 4.53 -6.00 -4.10
C ARG A 23 4.12 -4.77 -3.32
N VAL A 24 3.55 -4.97 -2.13
CA VAL A 24 3.24 -3.93 -1.15
C VAL A 24 4.11 -4.12 0.07
N ARG A 25 4.80 -3.06 0.51
CA ARG A 25 5.68 -3.07 1.70
C ARG A 25 5.31 -1.92 2.63
N VAL A 26 5.38 -2.20 3.94
CA VAL A 26 5.18 -1.22 5.01
C VAL A 26 6.35 -1.30 5.98
N TRP A 27 6.90 -0.15 6.31
CA TRP A 27 8.03 -0.02 7.23
C TRP A 27 7.59 0.32 8.64
N ALA A 28 8.42 -0.02 9.63
CA ALA A 28 8.22 0.38 11.02
C ALA A 28 8.08 1.91 11.11
N PRO A 29 7.11 2.43 11.89
CA PRO A 29 7.01 3.86 12.11
C PRO A 29 8.24 4.40 12.85
N GLU A 30 8.72 5.55 12.43
CA GLU A 30 9.82 6.28 13.09
C GLU A 30 9.43 7.74 13.34
N TYR A 31 9.94 8.31 14.41
CA TYR A 31 9.77 9.75 14.66
C TYR A 31 10.66 10.55 13.70
N SER A 32 10.05 11.39 12.85
CA SER A 32 10.77 12.31 11.98
C SER A 32 11.01 13.64 12.70
N PRO A 33 12.26 14.00 13.05
CA PRO A 33 12.55 15.29 13.66
C PRO A 33 12.30 16.46 12.69
N TYR A 34 12.33 16.21 11.37
CA TYR A 34 12.07 17.21 10.35
C TYR A 34 10.58 17.57 10.29
N PHE A 35 9.70 16.57 10.20
CA PHE A 35 8.25 16.78 10.18
C PHE A 35 7.63 16.96 11.57
N ARG A 36 8.41 16.70 12.64
CA ARG A 36 7.99 16.73 14.05
C ARG A 36 6.80 15.81 14.35
N CYS A 37 6.69 14.70 13.64
CA CYS A 37 5.64 13.71 13.78
C CYS A 37 6.21 12.30 13.56
N TRP A 38 5.40 11.28 13.86
CA TRP A 38 5.71 9.91 13.47
C TRP A 38 5.34 9.69 12.01
N VAL A 39 6.16 8.92 11.31
CA VAL A 39 6.01 8.61 9.89
C VAL A 39 6.19 7.11 9.68
N ALA A 40 5.33 6.50 8.87
CA ALA A 40 5.48 5.12 8.43
C ALA A 40 5.46 5.09 6.90
N ASP A 41 6.55 4.61 6.29
CA ASP A 41 6.66 4.52 4.85
C ASP A 41 5.84 3.33 4.31
N VAL A 42 5.30 3.51 3.10
CA VAL A 42 4.60 2.49 2.33
C VAL A 42 5.06 2.53 0.87
N GLU A 43 5.21 1.37 0.26
CA GLU A 43 5.61 1.22 -1.13
C GLU A 43 4.70 0.22 -1.83
N VAL A 44 4.33 0.53 -3.06
CA VAL A 44 3.65 -0.37 -4.00
C VAL A 44 4.49 -0.43 -5.28
N ALA A 45 4.96 -1.61 -5.67
CA ALA A 45 5.87 -1.80 -6.79
C ALA A 45 5.49 -3.01 -7.65
N GLY A 46 5.46 -2.84 -8.97
CA GLY A 46 5.06 -3.86 -9.93
C GLY A 46 4.56 -3.24 -11.24
N ALA A 47 4.42 -4.04 -12.28
CA ALA A 47 4.03 -3.60 -13.63
C ALA A 47 4.88 -2.45 -14.22
N GLY A 48 6.19 -2.48 -13.94
CA GLY A 48 7.13 -1.45 -14.42
C GLY A 48 7.09 -0.13 -13.64
N ASP A 49 6.30 -0.05 -12.57
CA ASP A 49 6.13 1.16 -11.77
C ASP A 49 6.45 0.93 -10.29
N THR A 50 6.75 2.01 -9.56
CA THR A 50 7.01 2.00 -8.12
C THR A 50 6.58 3.32 -7.48
N ASP A 51 5.56 3.24 -6.63
CA ASP A 51 5.10 4.35 -5.81
C ASP A 51 5.55 4.20 -4.37
N LYS A 52 5.98 5.32 -3.80
CA LYS A 52 6.31 5.45 -2.37
C LYS A 52 5.53 6.60 -1.79
N SER A 53 4.96 6.36 -0.62
CA SER A 53 4.28 7.38 0.17
C SER A 53 4.53 7.13 1.65
N HIS A 54 3.94 7.95 2.51
CA HIS A 54 4.02 7.76 3.94
C HIS A 54 2.75 8.18 4.65
N GLY A 55 2.37 7.41 5.66
CA GLY A 55 1.40 7.84 6.67
C GLY A 55 2.09 8.65 7.75
N ALA A 56 1.39 9.64 8.31
CA ALA A 56 1.87 10.44 9.42
C ALA A 56 0.88 10.45 10.60
N GLY A 57 1.38 10.75 11.80
CA GLY A 57 0.57 10.83 13.01
C GLY A 57 1.31 11.43 14.20
N ILE A 58 0.58 11.73 15.28
CA ILE A 58 1.20 12.21 16.53
C ILE A 58 1.95 11.10 17.28
N ASP A 59 1.63 9.84 16.98
CA ASP A 59 2.28 8.65 17.51
C ASP A 59 2.51 7.59 16.41
N ALA A 60 3.29 6.56 16.76
CA ALA A 60 3.66 5.47 15.85
C ALA A 60 2.44 4.70 15.30
N PHE A 61 1.41 4.51 16.13
CA PHE A 61 0.21 3.77 15.73
C PHE A 61 -0.58 4.56 14.69
N GLN A 62 -0.80 5.86 14.91
CA GLN A 62 -1.46 6.73 13.95
C GLN A 62 -0.71 6.81 12.63
N ALA A 63 0.62 6.92 12.66
CA ALA A 63 1.43 6.92 11.45
C ALA A 63 1.26 5.61 10.66
N LEU A 64 1.30 4.46 11.35
CA LEU A 64 1.06 3.16 10.74
C LEU A 64 -0.36 3.04 10.18
N TYR A 65 -1.36 3.44 10.95
CA TYR A 65 -2.75 3.42 10.54
C TYR A 65 -2.98 4.27 9.28
N SER A 66 -2.44 5.49 9.27
CA SER A 66 -2.45 6.37 8.10
C SER A 66 -1.77 5.73 6.88
N ALA A 67 -0.63 5.06 7.06
CA ALA A 67 0.09 4.40 5.97
C ALA A 67 -0.72 3.24 5.37
N LEU A 68 -1.36 2.44 6.23
CA LEU A 68 -2.27 1.37 5.81
C LEU A 68 -3.50 1.94 5.06
N HIS A 69 -3.98 3.13 5.44
CA HIS A 69 -5.09 3.80 4.77
C HIS A 69 -4.73 4.34 3.38
N LEU A 70 -3.45 4.52 3.08
CA LEU A 70 -3.02 4.97 1.74
C LEU A 70 -2.97 3.83 0.73
N ILE A 71 -2.82 2.57 1.18
CA ILE A 71 -2.60 1.43 0.28
C ILE A 71 -3.71 1.29 -0.77
N PRO A 72 -5.02 1.35 -0.44
CA PRO A 72 -6.07 1.26 -1.47
C PRO A 72 -5.92 2.33 -2.54
N ALA A 73 -5.68 3.57 -2.16
CA ALA A 73 -5.50 4.68 -3.10
C ALA A 73 -4.26 4.48 -4.00
N MET A 74 -3.17 3.92 -3.46
CA MET A 74 -1.98 3.57 -4.24
C MET A 74 -2.22 2.40 -5.22
N LEU A 75 -3.21 1.55 -4.96
CA LEU A 75 -3.55 0.41 -5.83
C LEU A 75 -4.52 0.78 -6.96
N VAL A 76 -5.26 1.91 -6.85
CA VAL A 76 -6.25 2.36 -7.85
C VAL A 76 -5.67 2.43 -9.26
N LYS A 77 -4.40 2.81 -9.41
CA LYS A 77 -3.76 2.92 -10.74
C LYS A 77 -3.73 1.60 -11.53
N TYR A 78 -3.80 0.46 -10.85
CA TYR A 78 -3.80 -0.86 -11.50
C TYR A 78 -5.20 -1.34 -11.87
N GLU A 79 -6.27 -0.64 -11.46
CA GLU A 79 -7.66 -1.02 -11.77
C GLU A 79 -7.95 -0.92 -13.28
N ASP A 80 -7.29 0.01 -13.98
CA ASP A 80 -7.38 0.17 -15.43
C ASP A 80 -6.59 -0.91 -16.20
N ASP A 81 -5.54 -1.46 -15.59
CA ASP A 81 -4.66 -2.46 -16.20
C ASP A 81 -5.22 -3.88 -16.11
N GLY A 82 -6.06 -4.16 -15.10
CA GLY A 82 -6.60 -5.50 -14.89
C GLY A 82 -7.22 -5.70 -13.51
N ARG A 83 -7.25 -6.96 -13.07
CA ARG A 83 -7.82 -7.35 -11.78
C ARG A 83 -6.72 -7.70 -10.78
N LEU A 84 -6.70 -7.00 -9.65
CA LEU A 84 -5.89 -7.37 -8.49
C LEU A 84 -6.57 -8.47 -7.67
N SER A 85 -5.78 -9.45 -7.24
CA SER A 85 -6.16 -10.47 -6.27
C SER A 85 -5.07 -10.70 -5.24
N TRP A 86 -5.45 -11.30 -4.11
CA TRP A 86 -4.51 -11.83 -3.14
C TRP A 86 -4.87 -13.29 -2.85
N LEU A 87 -3.94 -14.22 -3.06
CA LEU A 87 -4.17 -15.65 -2.87
C LEU A 87 -5.31 -16.20 -3.76
N GLY A 88 -5.49 -15.61 -4.95
CA GLY A 88 -6.59 -15.96 -5.86
C GLY A 88 -7.96 -15.48 -5.42
N GLU A 89 -8.06 -14.77 -4.30
CA GLU A 89 -9.31 -14.18 -3.83
C GLU A 89 -9.56 -12.82 -4.50
N GLY A 90 -10.83 -12.49 -4.72
CA GLY A 90 -11.24 -11.27 -5.44
C GLY A 90 -11.05 -9.94 -4.70
N TRP A 91 -10.15 -9.89 -3.72
CA TRP A 91 -9.85 -8.72 -2.90
C TRP A 91 -8.35 -8.68 -2.59
N THR A 92 -7.84 -7.52 -2.20
CA THR A 92 -6.40 -7.25 -2.08
C THR A 92 -5.82 -7.56 -0.70
N GLY A 93 -6.62 -8.10 0.22
CA GLY A 93 -6.19 -8.24 1.61
C GLY A 93 -6.19 -6.92 2.40
N VAL A 94 -6.58 -5.79 1.77
CA VAL A 94 -6.54 -4.44 2.33
C VAL A 94 -7.99 -3.97 2.52
N PRO A 95 -8.35 -3.35 3.66
CA PRO A 95 -9.70 -2.85 3.87
C PRO A 95 -10.06 -1.83 2.78
N ALA A 96 -11.22 -2.01 2.16
CA ALA A 96 -11.77 -1.00 1.25
C ALA A 96 -12.08 0.26 2.06
N ILE A 97 -11.61 1.41 1.59
CA ILE A 97 -11.98 2.70 2.15
C ILE A 97 -13.02 3.29 1.21
N ASP A 98 -14.25 3.34 1.69
CA ASP A 98 -15.31 4.04 0.98
C ASP A 98 -15.14 5.55 1.18
N LEU A 99 -14.47 6.19 0.22
CA LEU A 99 -14.26 7.64 0.20
C LEU A 99 -15.55 8.42 -0.12
N THR A 100 -16.67 7.76 -0.43
CA THR A 100 -17.95 8.44 -0.71
C THR A 100 -18.71 8.86 0.55
N ASN A 101 -18.26 8.38 1.72
CA ASN A 101 -18.88 8.63 3.02
C ASN A 101 -17.93 9.33 4.03
N ALA A 102 -16.81 9.89 3.55
CA ALA A 102 -15.80 10.58 4.38
C ALA A 102 -16.04 12.08 4.51
#